data_AF-A0A939GIJ9-F1
#
_entry.id   AF-A0A939GIJ9-F1
#
_cell.length_a   1.000
_cell.length_b   1.000
_cell.length_c   1.000
_cell.angle_alpha   90.00
_cell.angle_beta   90.00
_cell.angle_gamma   90.00
#
_symmetry.space_group_name_H-M   'P 1'
#
loop_
_entity.id
_entity.type
_entity.pdbx_description
1 polymer ?
#
loop_
_entity_poly.entity_id
_entity_poly.type
_entity_poly.pdbx_seq_one_letter_code
_entity_poly.pdbx_strand_id
1 'polypeptide(L)'
;MNRFDQHVEYIVTQANYQVALNSLPATGTDGQLTHSVSVMTYEYRQNVSQTINAGKWTMWAVKPMPIAFSWQNNAWQPPANLVVRQD
;
A
#
# COMPACT_ATOMS: atom_id res chain seq x y z
N MET A 1 -9.79 8.52 -10.23
CA MET A 1 -10.36 8.30 -8.89
C MET A 1 -9.21 8.07 -7.93
N ASN A 2 -8.75 9.14 -7.26
CA ASN A 2 -7.76 9.06 -6.18
C ASN A 2 -8.55 9.08 -4.87
N ARG A 3 -8.88 7.91 -4.32
CA ARG A 3 -9.38 7.80 -2.95
C ARG A 3 -8.49 6.81 -2.23
N PHE A 4 -7.30 7.28 -1.87
CA PHE A 4 -6.59 6.72 -0.73
C PHE A 4 -7.46 7.05 0.48
N ASP A 5 -8.27 6.07 0.90
CA ASP A 5 -9.12 6.21 2.07
C ASP A 5 -8.21 6.31 3.31
N GLN A 6 -8.31 7.44 4.04
CA GLN A 6 -7.51 7.69 5.24
C GLN A 6 -7.73 6.63 6.33
N HIS A 7 -8.76 5.80 6.19
CA HIS A 7 -9.14 4.75 7.12
C HIS A 7 -8.79 3.35 6.59
N VAL A 8 -7.90 3.25 5.61
CA VAL A 8 -7.41 1.97 5.08
C VAL A 8 -5.88 1.94 5.05
N GLU A 9 -5.31 0.95 5.72
CA GLU A 9 -3.88 0.63 5.67
C GLU A 9 -3.66 -0.66 4.88
N TYR A 10 -2.62 -0.65 4.05
CA TYR A 10 -2.16 -1.82 3.33
C TYR A 10 -0.84 -2.26 3.93
N ILE A 11 -0.82 -3.45 4.51
CA ILE A 11 0.38 -3.98 5.14
C ILE A 11 0.98 -5.07 4.26
N VAL A 12 2.28 -5.01 4.03
CA VAL A 12 3.06 -6.04 3.32
C VAL A 12 4.29 -6.42 4.13
N THR A 13 4.80 -7.63 3.94
CA THR A 13 6.10 -8.03 4.50
C THR A 13 7.24 -7.38 3.71
N GLN A 14 8.41 -7.26 4.31
CA GLN A 14 9.61 -6.73 3.65
C GLN A 14 9.95 -7.50 2.37
N ALA A 15 9.80 -8.82 2.40
CA ALA A 15 10.04 -9.68 1.23
C ALA A 15 9.10 -9.33 0.07
N ASN A 16 7.80 -9.20 0.35
CA ASN A 16 6.80 -8.82 -0.65
C ASN A 16 7.00 -7.39 -1.15
N TYR A 17 7.40 -6.47 -0.27
CA TYR A 17 7.74 -5.11 -0.66
C TYR A 17 8.91 -5.09 -1.65
N GLN A 18 9.96 -5.87 -1.40
CA GLN A 18 11.10 -5.95 -2.31
C GLN A 18 10.72 -6.57 -3.66
N VAL A 19 9.86 -7.60 -3.67
CA VAL A 19 9.31 -8.17 -4.91
C VAL A 19 8.54 -7.11 -5.70
N ALA A 20 7.70 -6.33 -5.03
CA ALA A 20 6.95 -5.25 -5.65
C ALA A 20 7.88 -4.18 -6.24
N LEU A 21 8.87 -3.72 -5.47
CA LEU A 21 9.82 -2.68 -5.89
C LEU A 21 10.69 -3.13 -7.08
N ASN A 22 11.17 -4.38 -7.06
CA ASN A 22 11.99 -4.95 -8.13
C ASN A 22 11.23 -5.16 -9.45
N SER A 23 9.90 -5.19 -9.40
CA SER A 23 9.06 -5.31 -10.60
C SER A 23 8.87 -3.99 -11.35
N LEU A 24 9.24 -2.87 -10.74
CA LEU A 24 9.07 -1.55 -11.31
C LEU A 24 10.16 -1.27 -12.35
N PRO A 25 9.89 -0.39 -13.34
CA PRO A 25 10.93 0.10 -14.24
C PRO A 25 12.10 0.72 -13.46
N ALA A 26 13.32 0.65 -13.99
CA ALA A 26 14.50 1.19 -13.32
C ALA A 26 14.44 2.71 -13.08
N THR A 27 13.71 3.44 -13.93
CA THR A 27 13.52 4.89 -13.85
C THR A 27 12.08 5.27 -14.21
N GLY A 28 11.68 6.47 -13.81
CA GLY A 28 10.41 7.08 -14.17
C GLY A 28 10.54 8.58 -14.42
N THR A 29 9.43 9.21 -14.79
CA THR A 29 9.29 10.66 -14.87
C THR A 29 8.60 11.17 -13.61
N ASP A 30 8.96 12.36 -13.10
CA ASP A 30 8.33 12.89 -11.88
C ASP A 30 6.80 12.94 -11.97
N GLY A 31 6.15 12.39 -10.95
CA GLY A 31 4.69 12.23 -10.90
C GLY A 31 4.14 11.05 -11.68
N GLN A 32 4.97 10.28 -12.40
CA GLN A 32 4.57 9.06 -13.07
C GLN A 32 4.02 8.05 -12.05
N LEU A 33 2.83 7.55 -12.32
CA LEU A 33 2.23 6.45 -11.57
C LEU A 33 2.46 5.13 -12.29
N THR A 34 2.81 4.10 -11.53
CA THR A 34 2.93 2.73 -12.03
C THR A 34 2.41 1.74 -11.00
N HIS A 35 2.15 0.51 -11.43
CA HIS A 35 1.74 -0.57 -10.54
C HIS A 35 2.82 -1.65 -10.52
N SER A 36 3.08 -2.18 -9.33
CA SER A 36 3.91 -3.39 -9.19
C SER A 36 3.17 -4.64 -9.68
N VAL A 37 3.89 -5.76 -9.74
CA VAL A 37 3.26 -7.07 -9.71
C VAL A 37 2.41 -7.24 -8.45
N SER A 38 1.42 -8.14 -8.51
CA SER A 38 0.58 -8.46 -7.35
C SER A 38 1.38 -9.15 -6.27
N VAL A 39 1.33 -8.61 -5.05
CA VAL A 39 1.97 -9.20 -3.86
C VAL A 39 0.95 -9.39 -2.74
N MET A 40 1.21 -10.34 -1.84
CA MET A 40 0.28 -10.60 -0.73
C MET A 40 0.24 -9.40 0.20
N THR A 41 -0.96 -8.84 0.38
CA THR A 41 -1.20 -7.62 1.15
C THR A 41 -2.33 -7.86 2.14
N TYR A 42 -2.15 -7.35 3.36
CA TYR A 42 -3.15 -7.35 4.41
C TYR A 42 -3.82 -5.98 4.43
N GLU A 43 -5.12 -5.95 4.19
CA GLU A 43 -5.92 -4.74 4.20
C GLU A 43 -6.52 -4.56 5.60
N TYR A 44 -6.18 -3.47 6.28
CA TYR A 44 -6.76 -3.08 7.55
C TYR A 44 -7.66 -1.87 7.33
N ARG A 45 -8.82 -1.88 7.98
CA ARG A 45 -9.76 -0.75 7.92
C ARG A 45 -10.06 -0.24 9.33
N GLN A 46 -10.10 1.08 9.48
CA GLN A 46 -10.53 1.72 10.71
C GLN A 46 -12.05 1.79 10.74
N ASN A 47 -12.65 1.40 11.87
CA ASN A 47 -14.09 1.57 12.06
C ASN A 47 -14.40 3.04 12.35
N VAL A 48 -15.04 3.72 11.40
CA VAL A 48 -15.44 5.13 11.51
C VAL A 48 -16.90 5.33 11.95
N SER A 49 -17.62 4.23 12.24
CA SER A 49 -19.01 4.30 12.70
C SER A 49 -19.10 4.75 14.15
N GLN A 50 -20.20 5.40 14.54
CA GLN A 50 -20.49 5.81 15.93
C GLN A 50 -20.87 4.61 16.81
N THR A 51 -19.89 3.74 17.09
CA THR A 51 -20.05 2.54 17.92
C THR A 51 -18.96 2.48 18.98
N ILE A 52 -19.08 1.56 19.95
CA ILE A 52 -18.01 1.30 20.95
C ILE A 52 -16.68 0.86 20.32
N ASN A 53 -16.69 0.47 19.04
CA ASN A 53 -15.52 0.06 18.29
C ASN A 53 -14.99 1.16 17.36
N ALA A 54 -15.53 2.39 17.45
CA ALA A 54 -15.01 3.53 16.71
C ALA A 54 -13.50 3.70 16.94
N GLY A 55 -12.76 4.00 15.87
CA GLY A 55 -11.31 4.17 15.89
C GLY A 55 -10.50 2.88 15.94
N LYS A 56 -11.12 1.71 16.19
CA LYS A 56 -10.41 0.41 16.16
C LYS A 56 -10.11 -0.01 14.72
N TRP A 57 -8.91 -0.54 14.52
CA TRP A 57 -8.50 -1.16 13.27
C TRP A 57 -8.88 -2.64 13.27
N THR A 58 -9.33 -3.14 12.12
CA THR A 58 -9.63 -4.56 11.94
C THR A 58 -9.07 -5.02 10.60
N MET A 59 -8.46 -6.20 10.60
CA MET A 59 -8.04 -6.84 9.35
C MET A 59 -9.29 -7.19 8.54
N TRP A 60 -9.42 -6.58 7.38
CA TRP A 60 -10.57 -6.72 6.50
C TRP A 60 -10.38 -7.84 5.48
N ALA A 61 -9.18 -7.93 4.89
CA ALA A 61 -8.88 -8.93 3.87
C ALA A 61 -7.38 -9.23 3.80
N VAL A 62 -7.05 -10.41 3.29
CA VAL A 62 -5.70 -10.79 2.86
C VAL A 62 -5.79 -11.27 1.43
N LYS A 63 -5.13 -10.58 0.50
CA LYS A 63 -5.23 -10.90 -0.93
C LYS A 63 -3.99 -10.44 -1.71
N PRO A 64 -3.66 -11.10 -2.83
CA PRO A 64 -2.72 -10.56 -3.79
C PRO A 64 -3.27 -9.27 -4.39
N MET A 65 -2.50 -8.19 -4.36
CA MET A 65 -2.85 -6.94 -5.03
C MET A 65 -1.61 -6.22 -5.54
N PRO A 66 -1.70 -5.53 -6.68
CA PRO A 66 -0.66 -4.63 -7.13
C PRO A 66 -0.61 -3.40 -6.21
N ILE A 67 0.58 -2.87 -5.97
CA ILE A 67 0.79 -1.63 -5.22
C ILE A 67 1.07 -0.51 -6.22
N ALA A 68 0.39 0.63 -6.04
CA ALA A 68 0.60 1.81 -6.86
C ALA A 68 1.78 2.63 -6.33
N PHE A 69 2.81 2.81 -7.15
CA PHE A 69 3.98 3.63 -6.83
C PHE A 69 3.96 4.92 -7.66
N SER A 70 4.56 5.97 -7.10
CA SER A 70 4.79 7.23 -7.80
C SER A 70 6.29 7.52 -7.91
N TRP A 71 6.77 7.90 -9.09
CA TRP A 71 8.17 8.33 -9.23
C TRP A 71 8.32 9.75 -8.73
N GLN A 72 9.16 9.93 -7.71
CA GLN A 72 9.46 11.23 -7.11
C GLN A 72 10.87 11.21 -6.52
N ASN A 73 11.60 12.32 -6.66
CA ASN A 73 12.92 12.49 -6.07
C ASN A 73 13.90 11.36 -6.47
N ASN A 74 13.91 10.97 -7.75
CA ASN A 74 14.74 9.90 -8.32
C ASN A 74 14.49 8.49 -7.73
N ALA A 75 13.32 8.22 -7.17
CA ALA A 75 12.95 6.89 -6.68
C ALA A 75 11.44 6.61 -6.80
N TRP A 76 11.07 5.33 -6.82
CA TRP A 76 9.69 4.90 -6.67
C TRP A 76 9.25 5.01 -5.21
N GLN A 77 8.28 5.88 -4.96
CA GLN A 77 7.67 6.08 -3.65
C GLN A 77 6.40 5.25 -3.53
N PRO A 78 6.24 4.47 -2.45
CA PRO A 78 4.99 3.75 -2.17
C PRO A 78 3.85 4.73 -1.83
N PRO A 79 2.59 4.26 -1.80
CA PRO A 79 1.50 5.09 -1.34
C PRO A 79 1.61 5.31 0.18
N ALA A 80 1.16 6.47 0.67
CA ALA A 80 1.35 6.88 2.06
C ALA A 80 0.73 5.94 3.11
N ASN A 81 -0.26 5.14 2.71
CA ASN A 81 -0.94 4.17 3.57
C ASN A 81 -0.40 2.73 3.41
N LEU A 82 0.74 2.55 2.73
CA LEU A 82 1.46 1.28 2.72
C LEU A 82 2.37 1.20 3.95
N VAL A 83 2.19 0.15 4.74
CA VAL A 83 3.04 -0.19 5.88
C VAL A 83 3.85 -1.43 5.53
N VAL A 84 5.18 -1.34 5.64
CA VAL A 84 6.08 -2.47 5.43
C VAL A 84 6.48 -3.02 6.79
N ARG A 85 6.13 -4.29 7.07
CA ARG A 85 6.57 -5.00 8.26
C ARG A 85 7.87 -5.77 8.00
N GLN A 86 8.73 -5.84 9.01
CA GLN A 86 10.06 -6.46 8.93
C GLN A 86 10.06 -7.98 9.22
N ASP A 87 8.89 -8.57 9.47
CA ASP A 87 8.72 -9.97 9.86
C ASP A 87 8.94 -10.98 8.73
#